data_AF-A0A5Q4F7Z9-F1
#
_entry.id   AF-A0A5Q4F7Z9-F1
#
_cell.length_a   1.000
_cell.length_b   1.000
_cell.length_c   1.000
_cell.angle_alpha   90.00
_cell.angle_beta   90.00
_cell.angle_gamma   90.00
#
_symmetry.space_group_name_H-M   'P 1'
#
loop_
_entity.id
_entity.type
_entity.pdbx_description
1 polymer ?
#
loop_
_entity_poly.entity_id
_entity_poly.type
_entity_poly.pdbx_seq_one_letter_code
_entity_poly.pdbx_strand_id
1 'polypeptide(L)'
;MNFFYPITATLKRKTWIAGLLSVSALLSFVLLLNSEPVPVHHLTTAAELDSLIRDSFIEFNISPLSIQHRSVGVDSLFSRVVFTARVPDSFSKTTFHLHLNAKLRPYSLNTHGLVTFPEQNLRIHLLLDDKVVRTIDLLNAVD
;
A
#
# COMPACT_ATOMS: atom_id res chain seq x y z
N MET A 1 -32.26 -52.29 -20.89
CA MET A 1 -31.09 -52.05 -21.76
C MET A 1 -30.16 -51.12 -21.01
N ASN A 2 -28.98 -51.62 -20.62
CA ASN A 2 -28.09 -51.00 -19.63
C ASN A 2 -27.40 -49.74 -20.14
N PHE A 3 -27.49 -48.65 -19.37
CA PHE A 3 -26.78 -47.40 -19.62
C PHE A 3 -25.55 -47.35 -18.69
N PHE A 4 -24.45 -47.98 -19.11
CA PHE A 4 -23.16 -47.93 -18.40
C PHE A 4 -22.39 -46.69 -18.88
N TYR A 5 -22.37 -45.63 -18.07
CA TYR A 5 -21.44 -44.51 -18.22
C TYR A 5 -20.07 -44.90 -17.61
N PRO A 6 -18.92 -44.53 -18.21
CA PRO A 6 -17.60 -44.95 -17.72
C PRO A 6 -17.18 -44.16 -16.48
N ILE A 7 -17.32 -44.80 -15.31
CA ILE A 7 -16.98 -44.26 -13.97
C ILE A 7 -15.48 -43.90 -13.85
N THR A 8 -14.61 -44.53 -14.64
CA THR A 8 -13.14 -44.44 -14.54
C THR A 8 -12.54 -43.09 -14.93
N ALA A 9 -13.20 -42.33 -15.82
CA ALA A 9 -12.72 -41.00 -16.25
C ALA A 9 -12.85 -39.95 -15.14
N THR A 10 -13.86 -40.09 -14.28
CA THR A 10 -14.14 -39.13 -13.20
C THR A 10 -13.17 -39.26 -12.03
N LEU A 11 -12.67 -40.47 -11.73
CA LEU A 11 -11.66 -40.71 -10.69
C LEU A 11 -10.30 -40.09 -11.06
N LYS A 12 -9.83 -40.28 -12.31
CA LYS A 12 -8.56 -39.69 -12.78
C LYS A 12 -8.57 -38.16 -12.70
N ARG A 13 -9.69 -37.53 -13.01
CA ARG A 13 -9.85 -36.07 -12.89
C ARG A 13 -9.87 -35.61 -11.44
N LYS A 14 -10.54 -36.34 -10.54
CA LYS A 14 -10.56 -36.05 -9.10
C LYS A 14 -9.17 -36.17 -8.47
N THR A 15 -8.40 -37.20 -8.81
CA THR A 15 -7.02 -37.36 -8.30
C THR A 15 -6.09 -36.28 -8.83
N TRP A 16 -6.26 -35.85 -10.08
CA TRP A 16 -5.47 -34.75 -10.65
C TRP A 16 -5.77 -33.40 -9.98
N ILE A 17 -7.05 -33.10 -9.74
CA ILE A 17 -7.46 -31.89 -8.99
C ILE A 17 -6.93 -31.93 -7.56
N ALA A 18 -7.04 -33.08 -6.87
CA ALA A 18 -6.50 -33.24 -5.52
C ALA A 18 -4.98 -33.05 -5.48
N GLY A 19 -4.27 -33.55 -6.51
CA GLY A 19 -2.83 -33.34 -6.67
C GLY A 19 -2.49 -31.85 -6.83
N LEU A 20 -3.20 -31.13 -7.71
CA LEU A 20 -3.00 -29.69 -7.88
C LEU A 20 -3.25 -28.92 -6.59
N LEU A 21 -4.34 -29.25 -5.88
CA LEU A 21 -4.68 -28.60 -4.63
C LEU A 21 -3.59 -28.84 -3.58
N SER A 22 -3.09 -30.06 -3.47
CA SER A 22 -2.01 -30.40 -2.54
C SER A 22 -0.72 -29.64 -2.85
N VAL A 23 -0.38 -29.48 -4.13
CA VAL A 23 0.79 -28.69 -4.55
C VAL A 23 0.60 -27.21 -4.21
N SER A 24 -0.58 -26.64 -4.45
CA SER A 24 -0.85 -25.24 -4.06
C SER A 24 -0.76 -25.02 -2.55
N ALA A 25 -1.28 -25.95 -1.75
CA ALA A 25 -1.23 -25.88 -0.30
C ALA A 25 0.20 -26.00 0.23
N LEU A 26 1.00 -26.92 -0.34
CA LEU A 26 2.42 -27.05 -0.02
C LEU A 26 3.21 -25.80 -0.38
N LEU A 27 2.96 -25.20 -1.55
CA LEU A 27 3.60 -23.95 -1.95
C LEU A 27 3.26 -22.81 -0.99
N SER A 28 1.98 -22.66 -0.62
CA SER A 28 1.57 -21.67 0.38
C SER A 28 2.23 -21.90 1.75
N PHE A 29 2.34 -23.16 2.19
CA PHE A 29 2.98 -23.51 3.45
C PHE A 29 4.48 -23.19 3.44
N VAL A 30 5.18 -23.53 2.35
CA VAL A 30 6.60 -23.21 2.17
C VAL A 30 6.84 -21.69 2.15
N LEU A 31 5.98 -20.94 1.45
CA LEU A 31 6.06 -19.47 1.45
C LEU A 31 5.88 -18.90 2.86
N LEU A 32 4.93 -19.42 3.64
CA LEU A 32 4.67 -18.95 4.99
C LEU A 32 5.87 -19.18 5.91
N LEU A 33 6.54 -20.33 5.84
CA LEU A 33 7.72 -20.63 6.66
C LEU A 33 8.96 -19.81 6.28
N ASN A 34 9.08 -19.40 5.02
CA ASN A 34 10.19 -18.57 4.53
C ASN A 34 9.88 -17.07 4.55
N SER A 35 8.68 -16.67 4.99
CA SER A 35 8.31 -15.27 5.11
C SER A 35 9.03 -14.67 6.33
N GLU A 36 9.93 -13.72 6.11
CA GLU A 36 10.51 -12.95 7.21
C GLU A 36 9.39 -12.14 7.91
N PRO A 37 9.29 -12.20 9.25
CA PRO A 37 8.34 -11.36 9.97
C PRO A 37 8.72 -9.90 9.76
N VAL A 38 7.77 -9.08 9.30
CA VAL A 38 8.00 -7.63 9.18
C VAL A 38 8.29 -7.10 10.58
N PRO A 39 9.45 -6.46 10.83
CA PRO A 39 9.78 -5.98 12.16
C PRO A 39 8.82 -4.85 12.54
N VAL A 40 8.00 -5.09 13.55
CA VAL A 40 7.01 -4.11 14.03
C VAL A 40 7.75 -3.06 14.86
N HIS A 41 7.76 -1.83 14.38
CA HIS A 41 8.24 -0.65 15.07
C HIS A 41 7.04 0.14 15.58
N HIS A 42 7.11 0.64 16.81
CA HIS A 42 6.08 1.52 17.33
C HIS A 42 6.48 2.98 17.05
N LEU A 43 5.59 3.74 16.42
CA LEU A 43 5.78 5.19 16.34
C LEU A 43 5.66 5.78 17.73
N THR A 44 6.74 6.40 18.18
CA THR A 44 6.79 7.00 19.52
C THR A 44 6.09 8.36 19.52
N THR A 45 6.15 9.08 18.39
CA THR A 45 5.57 10.41 18.25
C THR A 45 5.02 10.68 16.85
N ALA A 46 4.09 11.63 16.74
CA ALA A 46 3.62 12.13 15.46
C ALA A 46 4.72 12.83 14.63
N ALA A 47 5.74 13.39 15.30
CA ALA A 47 6.87 14.04 14.64
C ALA A 47 7.79 13.04 13.92
N GLU A 48 7.91 11.81 14.46
CA GLU A 48 8.67 10.72 13.84
C GLU A 48 8.06 10.34 12.48
N LEU A 49 6.72 10.22 12.42
CA LEU A 49 6.01 10.00 11.16
C LEU A 49 6.23 11.15 10.16
N ASP A 50 6.16 12.39 10.63
CA ASP A 50 6.39 13.56 9.78
C ASP A 50 7.83 13.60 9.24
N SER A 51 8.81 13.11 10.01
CA SER A 51 10.19 12.93 9.54
C SER A 51 10.28 11.84 8.46
N LEU A 52 9.69 10.66 8.68
CA LEU A 52 9.71 9.56 7.71
C LEU A 52 9.13 9.98 6.36
N ILE A 53 8.04 10.75 6.38
CA ILE A 53 7.40 11.31 5.18
C ILE A 53 8.36 12.29 4.49
N ARG A 54 8.98 13.21 5.24
CA ARG A 54 9.96 14.18 4.70
C ARG A 54 11.17 13.49 4.10
N ASP A 55 11.70 12.47 4.77
CA ASP A 55 12.83 11.69 4.26
C ASP A 55 12.47 11.01 2.94
N SER A 56 11.25 10.46 2.81
CA SER A 56 10.79 9.91 1.55
C SER A 56 10.64 10.96 0.44
N PHE A 57 10.29 12.20 0.75
CA PHE A 57 10.32 13.26 -0.26
C PHE A 57 11.76 13.59 -0.70
N ILE A 58 12.69 13.65 0.26
CA ILE A 58 14.11 13.93 -0.01
C ILE A 58 14.74 12.83 -0.86
N GLU A 59 14.48 11.56 -0.55
CA GLU A 59 14.94 10.40 -1.32
C GLU A 59 14.51 10.44 -2.80
N PHE A 60 13.36 11.08 -3.07
CA PHE A 60 12.81 11.27 -4.41
C PHE A 60 13.19 12.63 -5.02
N ASN A 61 14.16 13.35 -4.44
CA ASN A 61 14.61 14.68 -4.86
C ASN A 61 13.47 15.73 -4.94
N ILE A 62 12.43 15.57 -4.13
CA ILE A 62 11.38 16.58 -4.00
C ILE A 62 11.88 17.63 -3.02
N SER A 63 12.08 18.86 -3.52
CA SER A 63 12.59 19.97 -2.70
C SER A 63 11.70 20.22 -1.49
N PRO A 64 12.26 20.35 -0.27
CA PRO A 64 11.48 20.73 0.91
C PRO A 64 10.69 22.03 0.74
N LEU A 65 11.17 22.94 -0.11
CA LEU A 65 10.52 24.21 -0.40
C LEU A 65 9.26 24.07 -1.28
N SER A 66 9.13 22.98 -2.05
CA SER A 66 7.92 22.69 -2.83
C SER A 66 6.87 21.91 -2.04
N ILE A 67 7.18 21.54 -0.80
CA ILE A 67 6.31 20.78 0.10
C ILE A 67 5.63 21.74 1.06
N GLN A 68 4.31 21.88 0.91
CA GLN A 68 3.48 22.61 1.86
C GLN A 68 2.89 21.63 2.85
N HIS A 69 2.86 21.97 4.13
CA HIS A 69 2.15 21.20 5.14
C HIS A 69 1.14 22.12 5.83
N ARG A 70 -0.11 21.65 5.95
CA ARG A 70 -1.17 22.37 6.65
C ARG A 70 -1.92 21.43 7.57
N SER A 71 -2.31 21.92 8.74
CA SER A 71 -3.25 21.22 9.61
C SER A 71 -4.67 21.54 9.17
N VAL A 72 -5.47 20.50 8.94
CA VAL A 72 -6.88 20.60 8.57
C VAL A 72 -7.69 20.05 9.74
N GLY A 73 -8.47 20.92 10.40
CA GLY A 73 -9.49 20.48 11.36
C GLY A 73 -10.61 19.77 10.61
N VAL A 74 -10.88 18.52 10.98
CA VAL A 74 -12.05 17.78 10.44
C VAL A 74 -13.25 18.00 11.34
N ASP A 75 -13.01 18.05 12.66
CA ASP A 75 -13.98 18.43 13.68
C ASP A 75 -13.28 19.17 14.84
N SER A 76 -14.00 19.45 15.93
CA SER A 76 -13.47 20.18 17.09
C SER A 76 -12.44 19.40 17.92
N LEU A 77 -12.35 18.07 17.74
CA LEU A 77 -11.48 17.16 18.51
C LEU A 77 -10.40 16.50 17.63
N PHE A 78 -10.50 16.63 16.31
CA PHE A 78 -9.66 15.95 15.35
C PHE A 78 -9.10 16.91 14.30
N SER A 79 -7.77 16.96 14.23
CA SER A 79 -7.04 17.64 13.18
C SER A 79 -6.09 16.68 12.48
N ARG A 80 -5.93 16.86 11.17
CA ARG A 80 -5.08 16.05 10.31
C ARG A 80 -4.07 16.93 9.59
N VAL A 81 -2.81 16.51 9.57
CA VAL A 81 -1.80 17.17 8.73
C VAL A 81 -1.89 16.65 7.29
N VAL A 82 -1.92 17.60 6.37
CA VAL A 82 -1.90 17.36 4.92
C VAL A 82 -0.60 17.92 4.36
N PHE A 83 0.20 17.05 3.76
CA PHE A 83 1.34 17.39 2.93
C PHE A 83 0.87 17.58 1.50
N THR A 84 1.31 18.63 0.84
CA THR A 84 1.04 18.89 -0.57
C THR A 84 2.38 19.12 -1.26
N ALA A 85 2.70 18.29 -2.24
CA ALA A 85 3.89 18.45 -3.06
C ALA A 85 3.48 18.58 -4.53
N ARG A 86 4.05 19.58 -5.21
CA ARG A 86 3.95 19.70 -6.67
C ARG A 86 5.12 18.96 -7.30
N VAL A 87 4.81 18.02 -8.18
CA VAL A 87 5.79 17.18 -8.86
C VAL A 87 5.64 17.31 -10.38
N PRO A 88 6.73 17.18 -11.16
CA PRO A 88 6.65 17.17 -12.62
C PRO A 88 5.76 16.02 -13.14
N ASP A 89 5.23 16.15 -14.35
CA ASP A 89 4.43 15.09 -14.98
C ASP A 89 5.22 13.79 -15.21
N SER A 90 6.54 13.90 -15.40
CA SER A 90 7.45 12.75 -15.50
C SER A 90 7.67 12.01 -14.18
N PHE A 91 7.22 12.55 -13.04
CA PHE A 91 7.38 11.93 -11.74
C PHE A 91 6.42 10.75 -11.54
N SER A 92 7.00 9.57 -11.26
CA SER A 92 6.22 8.37 -10.96
C SER A 92 5.62 8.39 -9.55
N LYS A 93 4.40 8.94 -9.44
CA LYS A 93 3.63 9.02 -8.20
C LYS A 93 3.33 7.63 -7.60
N THR A 94 3.13 6.63 -8.45
CA THR A 94 2.90 5.24 -8.04
C THR A 94 4.15 4.61 -7.45
N THR A 95 5.34 4.86 -8.03
CA THR A 95 6.62 4.41 -7.45
C THR A 95 6.87 5.05 -6.10
N PHE A 96 6.62 6.36 -5.98
CA PHE A 96 6.70 7.05 -4.68
C PHE A 96 5.75 6.42 -3.65
N HIS A 97 4.50 6.16 -4.02
CA HIS A 97 3.52 5.53 -3.13
C HIS A 97 3.97 4.13 -2.68
N LEU A 98 4.47 3.30 -3.59
CA LEU A 98 4.99 1.97 -3.26
C LEU A 98 6.19 2.05 -2.30
N HIS A 99 7.11 2.97 -2.55
CA HIS A 99 8.27 3.18 -1.69
C HIS A 99 7.86 3.66 -0.30
N LEU A 100 6.97 4.65 -0.23
CA LEU A 100 6.44 5.17 1.03
C LEU A 100 5.74 4.05 1.82
N ASN A 101 4.91 3.25 1.16
CA ASN A 101 4.25 2.11 1.80
C ASN A 101 5.26 1.12 2.39
N ALA A 102 6.31 0.77 1.63
CA ALA A 102 7.36 -0.13 2.11
C ALA A 102 8.07 0.43 3.35
N LYS A 103 8.35 1.74 3.38
CA LYS A 103 9.00 2.41 4.51
C LYS A 103 8.11 2.52 5.75
N LEU A 104 6.79 2.66 5.57
CA LEU A 104 5.82 2.85 6.65
C LEU A 104 5.24 1.54 7.19
N ARG A 105 5.26 0.45 6.40
CA ARG A 105 4.74 -0.86 6.79
C ARG A 105 5.31 -1.42 8.11
N PRO A 106 6.61 -1.26 8.44
CA PRO A 106 7.15 -1.64 9.74
C PRO A 106 6.44 -0.96 10.91
N TYR A 107 5.86 0.22 10.69
CA TYR A 107 5.21 1.03 11.73
C TYR A 107 3.71 0.77 11.87
N SER A 108 3.21 -0.34 11.34
CA SER A 108 1.77 -0.67 11.29
C SER A 108 0.91 0.40 10.61
N LEU A 109 1.54 1.20 9.73
CA LEU A 109 0.86 2.20 8.92
C LEU A 109 0.52 1.62 7.56
N ASN A 110 -0.75 1.76 7.17
CA ASN A 110 -1.22 1.42 5.82
C ASN A 110 -1.32 2.69 4.97
N THR A 111 -1.03 2.58 3.67
CA THR A 111 -1.20 3.70 2.73
C THR A 111 -2.22 3.37 1.65
N HIS A 112 -3.24 4.23 1.51
CA HIS A 112 -4.26 4.09 0.47
C HIS A 112 -4.14 5.24 -0.54
N GLY A 113 -3.91 4.90 -1.80
CA GLY A 113 -3.85 5.85 -2.91
C GLY A 113 -5.21 6.06 -3.58
N LEU A 114 -5.60 7.31 -3.78
CA LEU A 114 -6.76 7.75 -4.56
C LEU A 114 -6.26 8.60 -5.72
N VAL A 115 -6.54 8.17 -6.95
CA VAL A 115 -6.17 8.92 -8.17
C VAL A 115 -7.37 9.72 -8.63
N THR A 116 -7.17 11.01 -8.85
CA THR A 116 -8.18 11.88 -9.49
C THR A 116 -7.83 12.06 -10.96
N PHE A 117 -8.78 11.77 -11.83
CA PHE A 117 -8.70 11.98 -13.27
C PHE A 117 -9.51 13.23 -13.68
N PRO A 118 -9.11 13.97 -14.73
CA PRO A 118 -8.01 13.68 -15.68
C PRO A 118 -6.61 14.16 -15.23
N GLU A 119 -6.50 14.93 -14.16
CA GLU A 119 -5.25 15.61 -13.76
C GLU A 119 -4.16 14.66 -13.25
N GLN A 120 -4.48 13.38 -13.03
CA GLN A 120 -3.56 12.36 -12.52
C GLN A 120 -2.93 12.73 -11.17
N ASN A 121 -3.66 13.51 -10.37
CA ASN A 121 -3.29 13.85 -9.01
C ASN A 121 -3.44 12.61 -8.13
N LEU A 122 -2.45 12.32 -7.29
CA LEU A 122 -2.47 11.18 -6.38
C LEU A 122 -2.58 11.68 -4.94
N ARG A 123 -3.67 11.31 -4.27
CA ARG A 123 -3.87 11.50 -2.84
C ARG A 123 -3.57 10.21 -2.11
N ILE A 124 -2.69 10.26 -1.12
CA ILE A 124 -2.31 9.10 -0.31
C ILE A 124 -2.80 9.36 1.11
N HIS A 125 -3.68 8.49 1.61
CA HIS A 125 -4.09 8.46 3.00
C HIS A 125 -3.19 7.51 3.78
N LEU A 126 -2.63 7.98 4.89
CA LEU A 126 -1.87 7.15 5.82
C LEU A 126 -2.80 6.80 6.97
N LEU A 127 -2.98 5.51 7.22
CA LEU A 127 -3.90 4.97 8.19
C LEU A 127 -3.12 4.29 9.32
N LEU A 128 -3.47 4.62 10.55
CA LEU A 128 -3.08 3.89 11.76
C LEU A 128 -4.36 3.38 12.40
N ASP A 129 -4.48 2.06 12.62
CA ASP A 129 -5.69 1.42 13.14
C ASP A 129 -6.98 1.89 12.42
N ASP A 130 -6.94 1.87 11.08
CA ASP A 130 -8.01 2.33 10.17
C ASP A 130 -8.40 3.82 10.29
N LYS A 131 -7.65 4.63 11.04
CA LYS A 131 -7.85 6.08 11.15
C LYS A 131 -6.83 6.84 10.32
N VAL A 132 -7.31 7.80 9.54
CA VAL A 132 -6.43 8.60 8.67
C VAL A 132 -5.62 9.61 9.50
N VAL A 133 -4.37 9.29 9.79
CA VAL A 133 -3.48 10.14 10.60
C VAL A 133 -2.81 11.25 9.79
N ARG A 134 -2.54 11.01 8.51
CA ARG A 134 -1.89 11.94 7.59
C ARG A 134 -2.42 11.79 6.18
N THR A 135 -2.21 12.81 5.38
CA THR A 135 -2.45 12.70 3.93
C THR A 135 -1.41 13.44 3.14
N ILE A 136 -1.06 12.86 2.00
CA ILE A 136 -0.13 13.41 1.04
C ILE A 136 -0.89 13.63 -0.26
N ASP A 137 -0.94 14.87 -0.72
CA ASP A 137 -1.46 15.25 -2.02
C ASP A 137 -0.27 15.49 -2.97
N LEU A 138 -0.10 14.61 -3.96
CA LEU A 138 0.84 14.79 -5.06
C LEU A 138 0.09 15.39 -6.25
N LEU A 139 0.43 16.64 -6.55
CA LEU A 139 -0.19 17.41 -7.61
C LEU A 139 0.78 17.56 -8.78
N ASN A 140 0.27 17.54 -10.00
CA ASN A 140 1.09 17.94 -11.15
C ASN A 140 1.45 19.44 -11.03
N ALA A 141 2.71 19.75 -11.28
CA ALA A 141 3.11 21.13 -11.52
C ALA A 141 2.51 21.57 -12.86
N VAL A 142 1.68 22.61 -12.84
CA VAL A 142 1.25 23.29 -14.07
C VAL A 142 2.42 24.19 -14.49
N ASP A 143 2.98 23.94 -15.66
CA ASP A 143 3.96 24.83 -16.31
C ASP A 143 3.37 26.22 -16.58
#